data_AF-A0A4W4E2Y6-F1
#
_entry.id   AF-A0A4W4E2Y6-F1
#
_cell.length_a   1.000
_cell.length_b   1.000
_cell.length_c   1.000
_cell.angle_alpha   90.00
_cell.angle_beta   90.00
_cell.angle_gamma   90.00
#
_symmetry.space_group_name_H-M   'P 1'
#
loop_
_entity.id
_entity.type
_entity.pdbx_description
1 polymer ?
#
loop_
_entity_poly.entity_id
_entity_poly.type
_entity_poly.pdbx_seq_one_letter_code
_entity_poly.pdbx_strand_id
1 'polypeptide(L)'
;SEGRQACSGKPAAVCLGLLCVLLLAVIIGLDQLQSSYDNLTMERDAIQQFTMCFKGWRKFGSSYYYFSNERKNWAESWQYCREMGADLVIINSREEQVRGFIKEVNIDAWIGLSDAQTEGIWKWVDGSPLTTEYWRKGEPNGAHKDEDCAVNEVVSQKMWNDMRCSYEAGWICESTVPPMSL
;
A
#
# COMPACT_ATOMS: atom_id res chain seq x y z
N SER A 1 -76.61 55.69 -23.77
CA SER A 1 -75.13 55.67 -23.65
C SER A 1 -74.78 55.45 -22.20
N GLU A 2 -74.13 54.35 -21.86
CA GLU A 2 -73.13 54.26 -20.80
C GLU A 2 -72.69 52.80 -20.68
N GLY A 3 -71.42 52.56 -20.98
CA GLY A 3 -70.83 51.24 -20.93
C GLY A 3 -70.53 50.79 -19.51
N ARG A 4 -70.36 49.47 -19.34
CA ARG A 4 -69.48 48.94 -18.32
C ARG A 4 -68.44 48.04 -18.97
N GLN A 5 -67.23 48.55 -18.89
CA GLN A 5 -65.96 47.90 -19.16
C GLN A 5 -65.90 46.54 -18.44
N ALA A 6 -65.63 45.47 -19.20
CA ALA A 6 -65.20 44.21 -18.62
C ALA A 6 -63.75 44.36 -18.15
N CYS A 7 -63.52 44.33 -16.84
CA CYS A 7 -62.18 44.27 -16.28
C CYS A 7 -61.58 42.87 -16.50
N SER A 8 -60.66 42.81 -17.46
CA SER A 8 -59.45 41.99 -17.55
C SER A 8 -59.27 40.93 -16.45
N GLY A 9 -59.25 39.66 -16.87
CA GLY A 9 -58.65 38.59 -16.07
C GLY A 9 -57.17 38.86 -15.76
N LYS A 10 -56.69 38.29 -14.65
CA LYS A 10 -55.32 37.83 -14.34
C LYS A 10 -55.10 37.67 -12.81
N PRO A 11 -55.67 36.63 -12.16
CA PRO A 11 -55.02 36.05 -10.98
C PRO A 11 -54.38 34.68 -11.27
N ALA A 12 -54.98 33.89 -12.16
CA ALA A 12 -54.55 32.51 -12.41
C ALA A 12 -53.19 32.41 -13.12
N ALA A 13 -52.91 33.30 -14.08
CA ALA A 13 -51.65 33.29 -14.83
C ALA A 13 -50.43 33.67 -13.98
N VAL A 14 -50.63 34.49 -12.93
CA VAL A 14 -49.56 34.91 -12.01
C VAL A 14 -49.17 33.75 -11.08
N CYS A 15 -50.15 32.97 -10.59
CA CYS A 15 -49.89 31.79 -9.76
C CYS A 15 -49.15 30.67 -10.52
N LEU A 16 -49.52 30.42 -11.79
CA LEU A 16 -48.82 29.44 -12.63
C LEU A 16 -47.37 29.85 -12.90
N GLY A 17 -47.11 31.13 -13.16
CA GLY A 17 -45.76 31.67 -13.32
C GLY A 17 -44.89 31.51 -12.06
N LEU A 18 -45.45 31.85 -10.89
CA LEU A 18 -44.74 31.70 -9.61
C LEU A 18 -44.43 30.22 -9.28
N LEU A 19 -45.39 29.32 -9.53
CA LEU A 19 -45.19 27.89 -9.34
C LEU A 19 -44.10 27.34 -10.25
N CYS A 20 -44.04 27.75 -11.52
CA CYS A 20 -42.97 27.35 -12.43
C CYS A 20 -41.60 27.86 -11.95
N VAL A 21 -41.49 29.09 -11.47
CA VAL A 21 -40.22 29.63 -10.94
C VAL A 21 -39.77 28.88 -9.69
N LEU A 22 -40.68 28.57 -8.78
CA LEU A 22 -40.38 27.78 -7.58
C LEU A 22 -39.96 26.35 -7.94
N LEU A 23 -40.63 25.72 -8.91
CA LEU A 23 -40.27 24.38 -9.38
C LEU A 23 -38.88 24.37 -10.05
N LEU A 24 -38.58 25.36 -10.88
CA LEU A 24 -37.24 25.49 -11.50
C LEU A 24 -36.16 25.70 -10.45
N ALA A 25 -36.41 26.53 -9.43
CA ALA A 25 -35.46 26.75 -8.34
C ALA A 25 -35.21 25.45 -7.54
N VAL A 26 -36.24 24.64 -7.30
CA VAL A 26 -36.10 23.33 -6.65
C VAL A 26 -35.29 22.35 -7.51
N ILE A 27 -35.56 22.29 -8.81
CA ILE A 27 -34.82 21.41 -9.74
C ILE A 27 -33.34 21.79 -9.77
N ILE A 28 -33.02 23.08 -9.93
CA ILE A 28 -31.63 23.57 -9.92
C ILE A 28 -30.94 23.24 -8.58
N GLY A 29 -31.66 23.38 -7.46
CA GLY A 29 -31.14 23.02 -6.15
C GLY A 29 -30.85 21.53 -6.00
N LEU A 30 -31.69 20.66 -6.56
CA LEU A 30 -31.47 19.21 -6.58
C LEU A 30 -30.30 18.82 -7.48
N ASP A 31 -30.15 19.45 -8.65
CA ASP A 31 -29.03 19.18 -9.56
C ASP A 31 -27.68 19.59 -8.94
N GLN A 32 -27.65 20.76 -8.27
CA GLN A 32 -26.47 21.20 -7.52
C GLN A 32 -26.13 20.25 -6.37
N LEU A 33 -27.14 19.78 -5.64
CA LEU A 33 -26.94 18.82 -4.56
C LEU A 33 -26.43 17.47 -5.09
N GLN A 34 -26.98 17.00 -6.21
CA GLN A 34 -26.55 15.77 -6.87
C GLN A 34 -25.10 15.87 -7.33
N SER A 35 -24.72 16.97 -7.99
CA SER A 35 -23.34 17.19 -8.41
C SER A 35 -22.36 17.26 -7.24
N SER A 36 -22.75 17.90 -6.13
CA SER A 36 -21.95 17.91 -4.91
C SER A 36 -21.81 16.51 -4.30
N TYR A 37 -22.87 15.71 -4.31
CA TYR A 37 -22.86 14.34 -3.81
C TYR A 37 -21.97 13.43 -4.67
N ASP A 38 -22.02 13.57 -5.99
CA ASP A 38 -21.20 12.80 -6.91
C ASP A 38 -19.70 13.12 -6.72
N ASN A 39 -19.34 14.41 -6.58
CA ASN A 39 -17.95 14.80 -6.30
C ASN A 39 -17.44 14.23 -4.96
N LEU A 40 -18.26 14.31 -3.91
CA LEU A 40 -17.90 13.73 -2.61
C LEU A 40 -17.77 12.20 -2.67
N THR A 41 -18.59 11.54 -3.49
CA THR A 41 -18.50 10.10 -3.71
C THR A 41 -17.20 9.74 -4.42
N MET A 42 -16.82 10.50 -5.46
CA MET A 42 -15.54 10.33 -6.14
C MET A 42 -14.34 10.56 -5.22
N GLU A 43 -14.36 11.61 -4.40
CA GLU A 43 -13.31 11.87 -3.40
C GLU A 43 -13.22 10.75 -2.36
N ARG A 44 -14.35 10.29 -1.83
CA ARG A 44 -14.42 9.16 -0.90
C ARG A 44 -13.86 7.89 -1.52
N ASP A 45 -14.24 7.58 -2.76
CA ASP A 45 -13.83 6.35 -3.43
C ASP A 45 -12.33 6.40 -3.76
N ALA A 46 -11.79 7.56 -4.15
CA ALA A 46 -10.35 7.76 -4.32
C ALA A 46 -9.59 7.59 -2.99
N ILE A 47 -10.12 8.14 -1.89
CA ILE A 47 -9.55 7.95 -0.54
C ILE A 47 -9.64 6.48 -0.14
N GLN A 48 -10.77 5.80 -0.37
CA GLN A 48 -10.91 4.37 -0.06
C GLN A 48 -9.94 3.52 -0.87
N GLN A 49 -9.77 3.81 -2.16
CA GLN A 49 -8.82 3.13 -3.03
C GLN A 49 -7.37 3.35 -2.56
N PHE A 50 -7.04 4.59 -2.18
CA PHE A 50 -5.75 4.93 -1.57
C PHE A 50 -5.51 4.13 -0.28
N THR A 51 -6.48 4.13 0.63
CA THR A 51 -6.38 3.40 1.91
C THR A 51 -6.31 1.88 1.71
N MET A 52 -6.99 1.35 0.69
CA MET A 52 -7.07 -0.09 0.43
C MET A 52 -5.80 -0.65 -0.22
N CYS A 53 -5.12 0.13 -1.06
CA CYS A 53 -3.84 -0.31 -1.62
C CYS A 53 -2.64 -0.03 -0.70
N PHE A 54 -2.74 0.99 0.17
CA PHE A 54 -1.84 1.13 1.31
C PHE A 54 -2.07 0.10 2.42
N LYS A 55 -3.13 -0.72 2.33
CA LYS A 55 -3.46 -1.68 3.39
C LYS A 55 -2.33 -2.70 3.55
N GLY A 56 -1.61 -2.60 4.66
CA GLY A 56 -0.47 -3.46 5.00
C GLY A 56 0.89 -2.84 4.75
N TRP A 57 0.96 -1.68 4.08
CA TRP A 57 2.21 -0.93 3.90
C TRP A 57 2.43 0.08 5.03
N ARG A 58 3.68 0.20 5.46
CA ARG A 58 4.10 1.09 6.55
C ARG A 58 5.27 1.94 6.09
N LYS A 59 5.22 3.25 6.38
CA LYS A 59 6.33 4.16 6.05
C LYS A 59 7.34 4.20 7.20
N PHE A 60 8.62 4.09 6.86
CA PHE A 60 9.73 4.32 7.79
C PHE A 60 10.86 5.04 7.07
N GLY A 61 11.31 6.17 7.63
CA GLY A 61 12.26 7.04 6.93
C GLY A 61 11.71 7.47 5.56
N SER A 62 12.48 7.18 4.52
CA SER A 62 12.14 7.43 3.11
C SER A 62 11.51 6.23 2.38
N SER A 63 11.39 5.07 3.04
CA SER A 63 10.94 3.83 2.41
C SER A 63 9.56 3.38 2.92
N TYR A 64 8.94 2.48 2.16
CA TYR A 64 7.66 1.84 2.41
C TYR A 64 7.88 0.34 2.54
N TYR A 65 7.30 -0.27 3.56
CA TYR A 65 7.51 -1.68 3.89
C TYR A 65 6.19 -2.44 3.97
N TYR A 66 6.15 -3.63 3.39
CA TYR A 66 5.04 -4.57 3.50
C TYR A 66 5.49 -5.82 4.26
N PHE A 67 4.65 -6.29 5.17
CA PHE A 67 4.89 -7.49 5.94
C PHE A 67 3.83 -8.52 5.60
N SER A 68 4.27 -9.70 5.18
CA SER A 68 3.33 -10.75 4.80
C SER A 68 2.59 -11.31 6.01
N ASN A 69 1.34 -11.72 5.79
CA ASN A 69 0.58 -12.58 6.70
C ASN A 69 0.54 -14.04 6.22
N GLU A 70 1.12 -14.32 5.05
CA GLU A 70 1.27 -15.64 4.45
C GLU A 70 2.73 -16.07 4.52
N ARG A 71 2.98 -17.34 4.17
CA ARG A 71 4.31 -17.91 4.05
C ARG A 71 4.54 -18.37 2.61
N LYS A 72 5.73 -18.12 2.07
CA LYS A 72 6.17 -18.52 0.73
C LYS A 72 7.66 -18.86 0.77
N ASN A 73 8.15 -19.53 -0.27
CA ASN A 73 9.60 -19.69 -0.44
C ASN A 73 10.25 -18.35 -0.85
N TRP A 74 11.59 -18.29 -0.83
CA TRP A 74 12.30 -17.03 -1.06
C TRP A 74 12.03 -16.46 -2.47
N ALA A 75 12.03 -17.31 -3.49
CA ALA A 75 11.82 -16.89 -4.88
C ALA A 75 10.40 -16.36 -5.13
N GLU A 76 9.38 -17.05 -4.60
CA GLU A 76 7.98 -16.61 -4.65
C GLU A 76 7.77 -15.30 -3.89
N SER A 77 8.43 -15.15 -2.75
CA SER A 77 8.39 -13.91 -1.95
C SER A 77 9.00 -12.74 -2.71
N TRP A 78 10.13 -12.96 -3.37
CA TRP A 78 10.76 -11.95 -4.22
C TRP A 78 9.88 -11.55 -5.40
N GLN A 79 9.29 -12.53 -6.08
CA GLN A 79 8.34 -12.28 -7.16
C GLN A 79 7.15 -11.45 -6.68
N TYR A 80 6.56 -11.78 -5.53
CA TYR A 80 5.45 -11.03 -4.95
C TYR A 80 5.80 -9.54 -4.76
N CYS A 81 6.98 -9.24 -4.19
CA CYS A 81 7.39 -7.85 -4.01
C CYS A 81 7.51 -7.13 -5.36
N ARG A 82 8.05 -7.79 -6.38
CA ARG A 82 8.21 -7.21 -7.72
C ARG A 82 6.90 -6.96 -8.43
N GLU A 83 5.91 -7.84 -8.27
CA GLU A 83 4.55 -7.64 -8.77
C GLU A 83 3.87 -6.41 -8.13
N MET A 84 4.30 -6.02 -6.93
CA MET A 84 3.83 -4.83 -6.21
C MET A 84 4.66 -3.56 -6.47
N GLY A 85 5.62 -3.60 -7.42
CA GLY A 85 6.52 -2.47 -7.69
C GLY A 85 7.52 -2.21 -6.56
N ALA A 86 7.92 -3.26 -5.86
CA ALA A 86 8.86 -3.26 -4.74
C ALA A 86 9.91 -4.37 -4.92
N ASP A 87 10.80 -4.54 -3.96
CA ASP A 87 11.72 -5.69 -3.87
C ASP A 87 11.71 -6.28 -2.46
N LEU A 88 12.35 -7.44 -2.25
CA LEU A 88 12.60 -7.90 -0.87
C LEU A 88 13.49 -6.88 -0.15
N VAL A 89 13.23 -6.66 1.13
CA VAL A 89 13.91 -5.62 1.92
C VAL A 89 15.43 -5.75 1.88
N ILE A 90 16.10 -4.61 1.70
CA ILE A 90 17.56 -4.48 1.77
C ILE A 90 17.88 -3.78 3.09
N ILE A 91 18.58 -4.47 3.99
CA ILE A 91 18.88 -3.92 5.31
C ILE A 91 20.32 -3.42 5.31
N ASN A 92 20.51 -2.12 5.13
CA ASN A 92 21.83 -1.49 5.01
C ASN A 92 22.17 -0.56 6.17
N SER A 93 21.25 -0.38 7.12
CA SER A 93 21.46 0.45 8.31
C SER A 93 21.12 -0.26 9.61
N ARG A 94 21.79 0.16 10.68
CA ARG A 94 21.48 -0.33 12.02
C ARG A 94 20.07 0.08 12.43
N GLU A 95 19.64 1.25 12.00
CA GLU A 95 18.31 1.80 12.23
C GLU A 95 17.22 0.87 11.69
N GLU A 96 17.35 0.37 10.46
CA GLU A 96 16.43 -0.63 9.89
C GLU A 96 16.42 -1.93 10.68
N GLN A 97 17.60 -2.45 11.02
CA GLN A 97 17.75 -3.73 11.72
C GLN A 97 17.24 -3.69 13.17
N VAL A 98 17.62 -2.67 13.96
CA VAL A 98 17.45 -2.70 15.43
C VAL A 98 16.39 -1.74 15.97
N ARG A 99 16.03 -0.71 15.20
CA ARG A 99 15.06 0.32 15.59
C ARG A 99 13.82 0.36 14.69
N GLY A 100 13.83 -0.36 13.57
CA GLY A 100 12.76 -0.38 12.60
C GLY A 100 11.60 -1.33 12.94
N PHE A 101 10.54 -1.20 12.16
CA PHE A 101 9.34 -2.04 12.19
C PHE A 101 9.60 -3.54 11.90
N ILE A 102 10.81 -3.90 11.46
CA ILE A 102 11.28 -5.29 11.34
C ILE A 102 11.18 -6.04 12.67
N LYS A 103 11.33 -5.34 13.81
CA LYS A 103 11.12 -5.94 15.14
C LYS A 103 9.67 -6.27 15.47
N GLU A 104 8.71 -5.66 14.80
CA GLU A 104 7.28 -5.93 15.04
C GLU A 104 6.78 -7.17 14.28
N VAL A 105 7.60 -7.73 13.40
CA VAL A 105 7.29 -8.97 12.70
C VAL A 105 7.34 -10.11 13.71
N ASN A 106 6.23 -10.81 13.92
CA ASN A 106 6.17 -11.93 14.87
C ASN A 106 6.45 -13.29 14.23
N ILE A 107 6.85 -13.30 12.96
CA ILE A 107 7.22 -14.49 12.18
C ILE A 107 8.62 -14.32 11.60
N ASP A 108 9.28 -15.43 11.32
CA ASP A 108 10.51 -15.41 10.53
C ASP A 108 10.17 -14.92 9.13
N ALA A 109 11.01 -14.03 8.59
CA ALA A 109 10.70 -13.38 7.33
C ALA A 109 11.91 -13.27 6.41
N TRP A 110 11.72 -13.62 5.15
CA TRP A 110 12.71 -13.47 4.09
C TRP A 110 13.12 -12.01 3.91
N ILE A 111 14.42 -11.81 3.74
CA ILE A 111 15.03 -10.55 3.34
C ILE A 111 15.70 -10.72 1.97
N GLY A 112 16.05 -9.62 1.32
CA GLY A 112 16.56 -9.62 -0.04
C GLY A 112 18.01 -10.07 -0.19
N LEU A 113 18.54 -10.91 0.69
CA LEU A 113 19.95 -11.30 0.73
C LEU A 113 20.10 -12.79 0.40
N SER A 114 20.94 -13.12 -0.59
CA SER A 114 21.26 -14.50 -0.98
C SER A 114 22.69 -14.65 -1.51
N ASP A 115 23.24 -15.84 -1.44
CA ASP A 115 24.51 -16.22 -2.09
C ASP A 115 24.32 -17.34 -3.12
N ALA A 116 23.07 -17.66 -3.48
CA ALA A 116 22.69 -18.72 -4.44
C ALA A 116 23.35 -18.62 -5.83
N GLN A 117 23.85 -17.43 -6.20
CA GLN A 117 24.62 -17.25 -7.43
C GLN A 117 26.06 -17.75 -7.31
N THR A 118 26.69 -17.59 -6.15
CA THR A 118 28.06 -17.98 -5.87
C THR A 118 28.22 -18.16 -4.36
N GLU A 119 28.29 -19.42 -3.91
CA GLU A 119 28.48 -19.82 -2.52
C GLU A 119 29.52 -18.95 -1.79
N GLY A 120 29.13 -18.41 -0.64
CA GLY A 120 29.96 -17.54 0.19
C GLY A 120 30.07 -16.09 -0.29
N ILE A 121 29.41 -15.72 -1.40
CA ILE A 121 29.32 -14.34 -1.90
C ILE A 121 27.88 -13.84 -1.82
N TRP A 122 27.54 -13.30 -0.65
CA TRP A 122 26.22 -12.72 -0.38
C TRP A 122 25.98 -11.40 -1.14
N LYS A 123 24.85 -11.33 -1.82
CA LYS A 123 24.38 -10.17 -2.58
C LYS A 123 22.92 -9.86 -2.27
N TRP A 124 22.60 -8.58 -2.33
CA TRP A 124 21.22 -8.13 -2.27
C TRP A 124 20.50 -8.35 -3.60
N VAL A 125 19.17 -8.35 -3.57
CA VAL A 125 18.29 -8.50 -4.76
C VAL A 125 18.50 -7.41 -5.82
N ASP A 126 19.07 -6.26 -5.45
CA ASP A 126 19.49 -5.19 -6.37
C ASP A 126 20.89 -5.43 -6.99
N GLY A 127 21.56 -6.51 -6.60
CA GLY A 127 22.90 -6.89 -7.04
C GLY A 127 24.05 -6.26 -6.25
N SER A 128 23.76 -5.38 -5.29
CA SER A 128 24.79 -4.78 -4.45
C SER A 128 25.43 -5.81 -3.50
N PRO A 129 26.73 -5.69 -3.20
CA PRO A 129 27.40 -6.61 -2.27
C PRO A 129 26.98 -6.36 -0.83
N LEU A 130 27.03 -7.39 0.00
CA LEU A 130 26.87 -7.24 1.44
C LEU A 130 28.03 -6.42 2.03
N THR A 131 27.72 -5.30 2.68
CA THR A 131 28.70 -4.40 3.31
C THR A 131 28.56 -4.30 4.82
N THR A 132 27.34 -4.50 5.33
CA THR A 132 27.03 -4.49 6.76
C THR A 132 26.22 -5.72 7.08
N GLU A 133 26.60 -6.42 8.14
CA GLU A 133 26.02 -7.70 8.51
C GLU A 133 25.34 -7.67 9.88
N TYR A 134 24.24 -8.42 9.99
CA TYR A 134 23.51 -8.60 11.24
C TYR A 134 23.19 -10.08 11.50
N TRP A 135 24.08 -10.96 11.04
CA TRP A 135 24.03 -12.41 11.28
C TRP A 135 23.94 -12.74 12.76
N ARG A 136 23.13 -13.74 13.09
CA ARG A 136 23.14 -14.38 14.40
C ARG A 136 24.54 -14.94 14.65
N LYS A 137 24.96 -14.96 15.92
CA LYS A 137 26.24 -15.54 16.29
C LYS A 137 26.32 -17.00 15.80
N GLY A 138 27.27 -17.26 14.91
CA GLY A 138 27.47 -18.58 14.30
C GLY A 138 27.03 -18.67 12.85
N GLU A 139 26.30 -17.67 12.35
CA GLU A 139 25.79 -17.61 10.97
C GLU A 139 26.61 -16.67 10.08
N PRO A 140 26.55 -16.86 8.74
CA PRO A 140 25.94 -17.99 8.05
C PRO A 140 26.79 -19.26 8.22
N ASN A 141 26.15 -20.40 8.50
CA ASN A 141 26.86 -21.64 8.81
C ASN A 141 26.84 -22.69 7.69
N GLY A 142 25.99 -22.51 6.68
CA GLY A 142 25.80 -23.47 5.59
C GLY A 142 25.51 -24.88 6.11
N ALA A 143 24.75 -25.01 7.20
CA ALA A 143 24.49 -26.29 7.86
C ALA A 143 23.83 -27.29 6.89
N HIS A 144 23.17 -26.78 5.86
CA HIS A 144 22.82 -27.53 4.67
C HIS A 144 23.39 -26.90 3.40
N LYS A 145 23.71 -27.74 2.40
CA LYS A 145 24.32 -27.33 1.11
C LYS A 145 23.42 -26.44 0.22
N ASP A 146 22.30 -25.98 0.76
CA ASP A 146 21.23 -25.29 0.06
C ASP A 146 20.66 -24.11 0.86
N GLU A 147 21.35 -23.67 1.93
CA GLU A 147 20.97 -22.55 2.79
C GLU A 147 21.39 -21.20 2.20
N ASP A 148 21.03 -20.94 0.96
CA ASP A 148 21.60 -19.83 0.23
C ASP A 148 20.80 -18.51 0.40
N CYS A 149 19.80 -18.50 1.29
CA CYS A 149 18.85 -17.40 1.44
C CYS A 149 18.76 -16.93 2.89
N ALA A 150 18.84 -15.61 3.10
CA ALA A 150 18.82 -15.05 4.46
C ALA A 150 17.39 -14.81 4.95
N VAL A 151 17.13 -15.21 6.19
CA VAL A 151 15.89 -14.97 6.92
C VAL A 151 16.17 -14.09 8.15
N ASN A 152 15.27 -13.16 8.42
CA ASN A 152 15.23 -12.42 9.67
C ASN A 152 14.53 -13.27 10.75
N GLU A 153 15.29 -13.80 11.71
CA GLU A 153 14.82 -14.84 12.63
C GLU A 153 14.26 -14.26 13.95
N VAL A 154 12.99 -14.55 14.28
CA VAL A 154 12.32 -14.07 15.50
C VAL A 154 13.05 -14.49 16.76
N VAL A 155 13.39 -15.79 16.86
CA VAL A 155 13.93 -16.38 18.08
C VAL A 155 15.31 -15.85 18.44
N SER A 156 16.03 -15.27 17.46
CA SER A 156 17.37 -14.72 17.63
C SER A 156 17.37 -13.19 17.63
N GLN A 157 16.34 -12.59 18.23
CA GLN A 157 16.20 -11.14 18.34
C GLN A 157 16.26 -10.42 16.98
N LYS A 158 15.76 -11.08 15.91
CA LYS A 158 15.74 -10.57 14.54
C LYS A 158 17.09 -10.53 13.84
N MET A 159 18.11 -11.16 14.42
CA MET A 159 19.37 -11.40 13.73
C MET A 159 19.16 -12.38 12.56
N TRP A 160 20.04 -12.31 11.57
CA TRP A 160 19.87 -13.08 10.34
C TRP A 160 20.35 -14.51 10.50
N ASN A 161 19.69 -15.42 9.80
CA ASN A 161 20.08 -16.81 9.66
C ASN A 161 20.07 -17.14 8.17
N ASP A 162 21.01 -17.93 7.69
CA ASP A 162 20.95 -18.56 6.38
C ASP A 162 20.03 -19.78 6.45
N MET A 163 19.16 -19.94 5.48
CA MET A 163 18.09 -20.94 5.50
C MET A 163 17.85 -21.43 4.08
N ARG A 164 17.39 -22.68 3.96
CA ARG A 164 17.02 -23.25 2.67
C ARG A 164 16.06 -22.34 1.93
N CYS A 165 16.40 -21.93 0.71
CA CYS A 165 15.56 -21.04 -0.10
C CYS A 165 14.15 -21.60 -0.35
N SER A 166 13.97 -22.92 -0.25
CA SER A 166 12.70 -23.64 -0.37
C SER A 166 11.82 -23.61 0.89
N TYR A 167 12.35 -23.16 2.03
CA TYR A 167 11.60 -23.05 3.28
C TYR A 167 10.46 -22.02 3.14
N GLU A 168 9.31 -22.29 3.73
CA GLU A 168 8.21 -21.33 3.74
C GLU A 168 8.32 -20.41 4.95
N ALA A 169 8.60 -19.13 4.73
CA ALA A 169 8.64 -18.10 5.76
C ALA A 169 7.76 -16.91 5.34
N GLY A 170 7.51 -15.99 6.27
CA GLY A 170 6.99 -14.68 5.88
C GLY A 170 8.00 -13.95 4.97
N TRP A 171 7.64 -12.76 4.50
CA TRP A 171 8.57 -11.92 3.75
C TRP A 171 8.31 -10.44 4.01
N ILE A 172 9.33 -9.65 3.72
CA ILE A 172 9.28 -8.20 3.87
C ILE A 172 9.60 -7.58 2.52
N CYS A 173 8.67 -6.80 1.96
CA CYS A 173 8.95 -5.99 0.79
C CYS A 173 9.37 -4.58 1.21
N GLU A 174 10.19 -3.94 0.40
CA GLU A 174 10.58 -2.54 0.51
C GLU A 174 10.41 -1.82 -0.83
N SER A 175 9.91 -0.59 -0.79
CA SER A 175 9.90 0.32 -1.93
C SER A 175 10.31 1.74 -1.50
N THR A 176 11.06 2.43 -2.36
CA THR A 176 11.42 3.84 -2.18
C THR A 176 10.34 4.79 -2.67
N VAL A 177 9.33 4.26 -3.34
CA VAL A 177 8.16 5.00 -3.81
C VAL A 177 6.91 4.49 -3.10
N PRO A 178 5.87 5.33 -2.95
CA PRO A 178 4.57 4.87 -2.49
C PRO A 178 4.08 3.73 -3.40
N PRO A 179 3.64 2.59 -2.83
CA PRO A 179 2.96 1.55 -3.61
C PRO A 179 1.76 2.21 -4.33
N MET A 180 1.68 2.04 -5.66
CA MET A 180 0.77 2.71 -6.62
C MET A 180 1.26 3.96 -7.38
N SER A 181 2.52 4.38 -7.29
CA SER A 181 3.01 5.45 -8.19
C SER A 181 3.34 4.97 -9.62
N LEU A 182 2.63 3.98 -10.17
CA LEU A 182 2.78 3.53 -11.56
C LEU A 182 1.72 4.18 -12.47
#